data_AF-A0A9P6QZS6-F1
#
_entry.id   AF-A0A9P6QZS6-F1
#
_cell.length_a   1.000
_cell.length_b   1.000
_cell.length_c   1.000
_cell.angle_alpha   90.00
_cell.angle_beta   90.00
_cell.angle_gamma   90.00
#
_symmetry.space_group_name_H-M   'P 1'
#
loop_
_entity.id
_entity.type
_entity.pdbx_description
1 polymer ?
#
loop_
_entity_poly.entity_id
_entity_poly.type
_entity_poly.pdbx_seq_one_letter_code
_entity_poly.pdbx_strand_id
1 'polypeptide(L)'
;MAHAAAPVSLPTIEFINNEATLQDLASAVTLLFEPAPPIVAHLYSKRPYASYTALIDETEQGYTPEDAAKKVDATATPSADDEETQKTLKRLNEEYEAKYGFKFVVFVNGRPRSVIIPVMEERIRNSTKEAEMKVAMDDMVAIARDRLKKLNAAAKL
;
A
#
# COMPACT_ATOMS: atom_id res chain seq x y z
N MET A 1 6.09 22.84 22.66
CA MET A 1 7.28 21.97 22.61
C MET A 1 6.98 20.86 21.61
N ALA A 2 7.68 20.85 20.48
CA ALA A 2 7.50 19.82 19.46
C ALA A 2 8.05 18.49 19.99
N HIS A 3 7.19 17.49 20.15
CA HIS A 3 7.64 16.12 20.37
C HIS A 3 8.24 15.65 19.05
N ALA A 4 9.58 15.60 18.97
CA ALA A 4 10.23 14.89 17.89
C ALA A 4 9.82 13.42 18.03
N ALA A 5 8.90 12.96 17.19
CA ALA A 5 8.58 11.54 17.11
C ALA A 5 9.89 10.80 16.82
N ALA A 6 10.21 9.78 17.63
CA ALA A 6 11.37 8.94 17.40
C ALA A 6 11.35 8.43 15.94
N PRO A 7 12.51 8.30 15.26
CA PRO A 7 12.55 7.82 13.90
C PRO A 7 11.92 6.43 13.85
N VAL A 8 10.78 6.34 13.16
CA VAL A 8 10.08 5.08 12.95
C VAL A 8 10.98 4.21 12.09
N SER A 9 11.42 3.08 12.63
CA SER A 9 12.33 2.14 11.97
C SER A 9 11.70 0.77 11.87
N LEU A 10 12.04 0.04 10.81
CA LEU A 10 11.56 -1.33 10.61
C LEU A 10 12.27 -2.27 11.60
N PRO A 11 11.55 -3.22 12.23
CA PRO A 11 12.17 -4.32 12.97
C PRO A 11 13.13 -5.13 12.09
N THR A 12 14.11 -5.81 12.68
CA THR A 12 15.03 -6.66 11.89
C THR A 12 14.29 -7.82 11.23
N ILE A 13 14.78 -8.28 10.08
CA ILE A 13 14.17 -9.43 9.40
C ILE A 13 14.28 -10.71 10.23
N GLU A 14 15.34 -10.82 11.05
CA GLU A 14 15.53 -11.93 11.99
C GLU A 14 14.45 -11.94 13.06
N PHE A 15 14.14 -10.78 13.66
CA PHE A 15 13.02 -10.65 14.59
C PHE A 15 11.70 -11.02 13.90
N ILE A 16 11.46 -10.51 12.68
CA ILE A 16 10.28 -10.86 11.88
C ILE A 16 10.15 -12.38 11.70
N ASN A 17 11.25 -13.09 11.44
CA ASN A 17 11.22 -14.52 11.18
C ASN A 17 11.01 -15.37 12.45
N ASN A 18 11.62 -14.98 13.57
CA ASN A 18 11.77 -15.88 14.71
C ASN A 18 10.90 -15.51 15.91
N GLU A 19 10.63 -14.22 16.13
CA GLU A 19 10.08 -13.70 17.38
C GLU A 19 8.78 -12.91 17.20
N ALA A 20 8.61 -12.27 16.04
CA ALA A 20 7.48 -11.40 15.77
C ALA A 20 6.15 -12.16 15.89
N THR A 21 5.19 -11.54 16.56
CA THR A 21 3.79 -11.93 16.54
C THR A 21 3.10 -11.45 15.27
N LEU A 22 1.85 -11.88 15.04
CA LEU A 22 1.04 -11.39 13.92
C LEU A 22 0.85 -9.86 14.01
N GLN A 23 0.70 -9.32 15.22
CA GLN A 23 0.57 -7.88 15.45
C GLN A 23 1.86 -7.12 15.15
N ASP A 24 3.02 -7.68 15.51
CA ASP A 24 4.32 -7.07 15.21
C ASP A 24 4.55 -7.04 13.69
N LEU A 25 4.25 -8.13 13.00
CA LEU A 25 4.30 -8.18 11.54
C LEU A 25 3.33 -7.18 10.91
N ALA A 26 2.08 -7.11 11.39
CA ALA A 26 1.09 -6.14 10.91
C ALA A 26 1.62 -4.71 11.02
N SER A 27 2.20 -4.38 12.16
CA SER A 27 2.77 -3.06 12.44
C SER A 27 3.94 -2.75 11.51
N ALA A 28 4.86 -3.69 11.30
CA ALA A 28 5.98 -3.55 10.38
C ALA A 28 5.53 -3.37 8.92
N VAL A 29 4.56 -4.16 8.47
CA VAL A 29 4.02 -4.06 7.11
C VAL A 29 3.25 -2.75 6.91
N THR A 30 2.56 -2.25 7.95
CA THR A 30 1.83 -0.96 7.92
C THR A 30 2.75 0.23 7.61
N LEU A 31 4.02 0.15 8.01
CA LEU A 31 5.04 1.15 7.65
C LEU A 31 5.36 1.15 6.14
N LEU A 32 5.15 0.03 5.47
CA LEU A 32 5.38 -0.15 4.04
C LEU A 32 4.10 0.11 3.23
N PHE A 33 2.95 -0.40 3.64
CA PHE A 33 1.62 -0.18 3.01
C PHE A 33 0.54 -0.61 4.01
N GLU A 34 -0.73 -0.25 3.82
CA GLU A 34 -1.81 -0.69 4.72
C GLU A 34 -2.43 -2.01 4.20
N PRO A 35 -1.93 -3.19 4.59
CA PRO A 35 -2.46 -4.46 4.11
C PRO A 35 -3.84 -4.75 4.70
N ALA A 36 -4.67 -5.46 3.95
CA ALA A 36 -5.82 -6.13 4.53
C ALA A 36 -5.35 -7.24 5.51
N PRO A 37 -6.09 -7.51 6.60
CA PRO A 37 -5.72 -8.53 7.58
C PRO A 37 -5.37 -9.93 7.02
N PRO A 38 -6.04 -10.46 5.97
CA PRO A 38 -5.69 -11.76 5.40
C PRO A 38 -4.26 -11.81 4.83
N ILE A 39 -3.76 -10.72 4.28
CA ILE A 39 -2.41 -10.63 3.72
C ILE A 39 -1.39 -10.77 4.84
N VAL A 40 -1.62 -10.11 5.98
CA VAL A 40 -0.72 -10.22 7.13
C VAL A 40 -0.66 -11.66 7.63
N ALA A 41 -1.81 -12.35 7.71
CA ALA A 41 -1.84 -13.76 8.11
C ALA A 41 -1.13 -14.67 7.09
N HIS A 42 -1.33 -14.43 5.79
CA HIS A 42 -0.62 -15.13 4.73
C HIS A 42 0.91 -14.94 4.88
N LEU A 43 1.36 -13.69 4.97
CA LEU A 43 2.77 -13.35 5.15
C LEU A 43 3.34 -13.96 6.43
N TYR A 44 2.58 -14.00 7.52
CA TYR A 44 3.00 -14.60 8.78
C TYR A 44 3.28 -16.11 8.63
N SER A 45 2.42 -16.80 7.88
CA SER A 45 2.52 -18.26 7.65
C SER A 45 3.65 -18.68 6.70
N LYS A 46 4.17 -17.74 5.89
CA LYS A 46 5.16 -17.97 4.84
C LYS A 46 6.60 -17.71 5.26
N ARG A 47 6.82 -17.27 6.50
CA ARG A 47 8.15 -17.13 7.09
C ARG A 47 8.91 -18.47 7.01
N PRO A 48 10.26 -18.45 6.88
CA PRO A 48 11.13 -17.28 6.98
C PRO A 48 11.35 -16.56 5.64
N TYR A 49 11.65 -15.26 5.73
CA TYR A 49 12.04 -14.41 4.59
C TYR A 49 13.52 -14.05 4.63
N ALA A 50 14.15 -13.97 3.46
CA ALA A 50 15.54 -13.50 3.34
C ALA A 50 15.69 -11.98 3.60
N SER A 51 14.65 -11.19 3.30
CA SER A 51 14.64 -9.73 3.46
C SER A 51 13.21 -9.17 3.40
N TYR A 52 13.03 -7.88 3.72
CA TYR A 52 11.76 -7.18 3.47
C TYR A 52 11.40 -7.12 1.98
N THR A 53 12.37 -7.13 1.07
CA THR A 53 12.07 -7.22 -0.37
C THR A 53 11.42 -8.55 -0.70
N ALA A 54 11.95 -9.67 -0.19
CA ALA A 54 11.34 -10.99 -0.40
C ALA A 54 9.94 -11.09 0.22
N LEU A 55 9.73 -10.44 1.37
CA LEU A 55 8.41 -10.34 2.01
C LEU A 55 7.43 -9.54 1.15
N ILE A 56 7.85 -8.40 0.58
CA ILE A 56 7.03 -7.61 -0.33
C ILE A 56 6.70 -8.43 -1.59
N ASP A 57 7.66 -9.15 -2.15
CA ASP A 57 7.45 -9.95 -3.37
C ASP A 57 6.46 -11.12 -3.14
N GLU A 58 6.36 -11.66 -1.93
CA GLU A 58 5.36 -12.70 -1.59
C GLU A 58 3.92 -12.14 -1.62
N THR A 59 3.73 -10.81 -1.48
CA THR A 59 2.40 -10.20 -1.53
C THR A 59 1.72 -10.36 -2.89
N GLU A 60 2.49 -10.43 -3.98
CA GLU A 60 1.98 -10.65 -5.33
C GLU A 60 1.40 -12.05 -5.51
N GLN A 61 1.87 -13.03 -4.72
CA GLN A 61 1.48 -14.45 -4.83
C GLN A 61 0.31 -14.82 -3.92
N GLY A 62 0.14 -14.12 -2.80
CA GLY A 62 -0.89 -14.41 -1.79
C GLY A 62 -2.18 -13.61 -1.93
N TYR A 63 -2.22 -12.58 -2.78
CA TYR A 63 -3.34 -11.65 -2.84
C TYR A 63 -4.42 -12.12 -3.82
N THR A 64 -5.57 -12.44 -3.27
CA THR A 64 -6.74 -12.83 -4.06
C THR A 64 -7.73 -11.66 -4.20
N PRO A 65 -8.60 -11.67 -5.23
CA PRO A 65 -9.64 -10.63 -5.40
C PRO A 65 -10.60 -10.48 -4.22
N GLU A 66 -10.76 -11.53 -3.42
CA GLU A 66 -11.57 -11.55 -2.19
C GLU A 66 -10.87 -10.83 -1.01
N ASP A 67 -9.54 -10.86 -0.96
CA ASP A 67 -8.75 -10.14 0.04
C ASP A 67 -8.69 -8.63 -0.25
N ALA A 68 -8.73 -8.24 -1.53
CA ALA A 68 -8.79 -6.85 -1.97
C ALA A 68 -10.08 -6.12 -1.55
N ALA A 69 -11.18 -6.88 -1.46
CA ALA A 69 -12.50 -6.37 -1.08
C ALA A 69 -12.63 -6.14 0.44
N LYS A 70 -11.74 -6.71 1.26
CA LYS A 70 -11.68 -6.46 2.70
C LYS A 70 -10.95 -5.13 2.96
N LYS A 71 -11.72 -4.04 2.87
CA LYS A 71 -11.41 -2.65 3.24
C LYS A 71 -9.93 -2.43 3.62
N VAL A 72 -9.11 -2.25 2.59
CA VAL A 72 -7.86 -1.49 2.77
C VAL A 72 -8.25 -0.05 3.02
N ASP A 73 -7.92 0.49 4.19
CA ASP A 73 -8.00 1.94 4.38
C ASP A 73 -6.81 2.58 3.68
N ALA A 74 -6.84 2.63 2.35
CA ALA A 74 -5.94 3.49 1.60
C ALA A 74 -6.32 4.94 1.94
N THR A 75 -5.84 5.43 3.08
CA THR A 75 -5.93 6.85 3.39
C THR A 75 -5.01 7.56 2.41
N ALA A 76 -5.61 8.26 1.44
CA ALA A 76 -4.88 9.25 0.68
C ALA A 76 -4.22 10.16 1.70
N THR A 77 -2.88 10.18 1.72
CA THR A 77 -2.13 11.02 2.64
C THR A 77 -2.65 12.45 2.46
N PRO A 78 -3.00 13.21 3.49
CA PRO A 78 -3.42 14.59 3.29
C PRO A 78 -2.28 15.32 2.55
N SER A 79 -2.54 15.81 1.34
CA SER A 79 -1.62 16.73 0.64
C SER A 79 -2.32 18.07 0.47
N ALA A 80 -1.51 19.11 0.24
CA ALA A 80 -1.95 20.47 -0.03
C ALA A 80 -2.64 20.65 -1.40
N ASP A 81 -3.46 19.68 -1.82
CA ASP A 81 -4.29 19.82 -3.02
C ASP A 81 -5.53 20.67 -2.68
N ASP A 82 -5.98 21.48 -3.64
CA ASP A 82 -7.18 22.32 -3.47
C ASP A 82 -8.46 21.47 -3.26
N GLU A 83 -9.45 22.06 -2.59
CA GLU A 83 -10.70 21.39 -2.18
C GLU A 83 -11.45 20.70 -3.34
N GLU A 84 -11.41 21.31 -4.53
CA GLU A 84 -12.02 20.76 -5.75
C GLU A 84 -11.34 19.46 -6.22
N THR A 85 -10.00 19.40 -6.12
CA THR A 85 -9.23 18.20 -6.46
C THR A 85 -9.57 17.07 -5.51
N GLN A 86 -9.67 17.36 -4.20
CA GLN A 86 -10.03 16.36 -3.19
C GLN A 86 -11.45 15.83 -3.39
N LYS A 87 -12.41 16.71 -3.70
CA LYS A 87 -13.79 16.31 -3.99
C LYS A 87 -13.88 15.43 -5.23
N THR A 88 -13.12 15.76 -6.27
CA THR A 88 -13.08 14.98 -7.51
C THR A 88 -12.49 13.60 -7.28
N LEU A 89 -11.35 13.50 -6.58
CA LEU A 89 -10.72 12.24 -6.24
C LEU A 89 -11.61 11.37 -5.35
N LYS A 90 -12.33 11.98 -4.40
CA LYS A 90 -13.28 11.24 -3.56
C LYS A 90 -14.40 10.62 -4.40
N ARG A 91 -15.04 11.40 -5.28
CA ARG A 91 -16.07 10.90 -6.19
C ARG A 91 -15.54 9.76 -7.07
N LEU A 92 -14.38 9.95 -7.69
CA LEU A 92 -13.80 8.93 -8.56
C LEU A 92 -13.45 7.66 -7.79
N ASN A 93 -12.96 7.75 -6.55
CA ASN A 93 -12.72 6.59 -5.69
C ASN A 93 -14.01 5.80 -5.41
N GLU A 94 -15.11 6.49 -5.11
CA GLU A 94 -16.42 5.85 -4.89
C GLU A 94 -16.91 5.15 -6.17
N GLU A 95 -16.75 5.77 -7.35
CA GLU A 95 -17.10 5.18 -8.65
C GLU A 95 -16.23 3.96 -8.99
N TYR A 96 -14.92 4.07 -8.75
CA TYR A 96 -13.96 3.00 -8.97
C TYR A 96 -14.27 1.80 -8.07
N GLU A 97 -14.49 2.04 -6.77
CA GLU A 97 -14.82 1.01 -5.80
C GLU A 97 -16.16 0.34 -6.13
N ALA A 98 -17.18 1.12 -6.52
CA ALA A 98 -18.47 0.58 -6.96
C ALA A 98 -18.34 -0.30 -8.21
N LYS A 99 -17.44 0.06 -9.14
CA LYS A 99 -17.23 -0.70 -10.39
C LYS A 99 -16.41 -1.96 -10.19
N TYR A 100 -15.32 -1.88 -9.44
CA TYR A 100 -14.31 -2.95 -9.38
C TYR A 100 -14.30 -3.72 -8.05
N GLY A 101 -14.91 -3.17 -6.99
CA GLY A 101 -15.02 -3.80 -5.67
C GLY A 101 -13.78 -3.65 -4.78
N PHE A 102 -12.86 -2.74 -5.12
CA PHE A 102 -11.68 -2.39 -4.33
C PHE A 102 -11.27 -0.94 -4.59
N LYS A 103 -10.51 -0.32 -3.69
CA LYS A 103 -10.07 1.09 -3.81
C LYS A 103 -9.01 1.25 -4.90
N PHE A 104 -8.96 2.44 -5.48
CA PHE A 104 -7.91 2.79 -6.44
C PHE A 104 -6.57 3.00 -5.73
N VAL A 105 -5.56 2.25 -6.18
CA VAL A 105 -4.17 2.36 -5.71
C VAL A 105 -3.32 2.69 -6.91
N VAL A 106 -2.49 3.73 -6.78
CA VAL A 106 -1.53 4.13 -7.82
C VAL A 106 -0.24 4.64 -7.18
N PHE A 107 0.91 4.18 -7.69
CA PHE A 107 2.18 4.73 -7.28
C PHE A 107 2.43 6.09 -7.97
N VAL A 108 2.37 7.15 -7.17
CA VAL A 108 2.74 8.51 -7.59
C VAL A 108 4.16 8.79 -7.11
N ASN A 109 5.14 8.52 -7.95
CA ASN A 109 6.55 8.82 -7.69
C ASN A 109 6.81 10.36 -7.66
N GLY A 110 6.19 11.08 -6.73
CA GLY A 110 6.21 12.53 -6.63
C GLY A 110 5.31 13.26 -7.64
N ARG A 111 4.48 12.55 -8.42
CA ARG A 111 3.54 13.17 -9.36
C ARG A 111 2.40 13.90 -8.60
N PRO A 112 1.99 15.10 -9.03
CA PRO A 112 0.89 15.83 -8.40
C PRO A 112 -0.43 15.07 -8.57
N ARG A 113 -1.36 15.17 -7.62
CA ARG A 113 -2.61 14.40 -7.68
C ARG A 113 -3.53 14.82 -8.82
N SER A 114 -3.42 16.07 -9.29
CA SER A 114 -4.17 16.58 -10.44
C SER A 114 -3.91 15.77 -11.73
N VAL A 115 -2.72 15.18 -11.89
CA VAL A 115 -2.45 14.32 -13.06
C VAL A 115 -3.03 12.91 -12.94
N ILE A 116 -3.55 12.55 -11.76
CA ILE A 116 -4.16 11.22 -11.50
C ILE A 116 -5.62 11.19 -11.90
N ILE A 117 -6.33 12.31 -11.80
CA ILE A 117 -7.74 12.43 -12.20
C ILE A 117 -7.99 11.88 -13.62
N PRO A 118 -7.30 12.35 -14.68
CA PRO A 118 -7.56 11.84 -16.03
C PRO A 118 -7.20 10.36 -16.19
N VAL A 119 -6.15 9.88 -15.52
CA VAL A 119 -5.74 8.46 -15.52
C VAL A 119 -6.82 7.59 -14.88
N MET A 120 -7.36 8.05 -13.76
CA MET A 120 -8.41 7.34 -13.02
C MET A 120 -9.70 7.28 -13.82
N GLU A 121 -10.11 8.38 -14.46
CA GLU A 121 -11.27 8.42 -15.36
C GLU A 121 -11.09 7.50 -16.58
N GLU A 122 -9.90 7.45 -17.17
CA GLU A 122 -9.59 6.55 -18.27
C GLU A 122 -9.71 5.08 -17.85
N ARG A 123 -9.11 4.71 -16.71
CA ARG A 123 -9.17 3.34 -16.15
C ARG A 123 -10.59 2.93 -15.81
N ILE A 124 -11.37 3.80 -15.17
CA ILE A 124 -12.79 3.59 -14.89
C ILE A 124 -13.59 3.37 -16.18
N ARG A 125 -13.26 4.01 -17.30
CA ARG A 125 -13.99 3.80 -18.56
C ARG A 125 -13.56 2.54 -19.29
N ASN A 126 -12.27 2.29 -19.40
CA ASN A 126 -11.72 1.40 -20.42
C ASN A 126 -11.14 0.08 -19.89
N SER A 127 -11.00 -0.11 -18.57
CA SER A 127 -10.38 -1.32 -18.01
C SER A 127 -11.37 -2.36 -17.50
N THR A 128 -10.90 -3.62 -17.44
CA THR A 128 -11.58 -4.74 -16.78
C THR A 128 -11.15 -4.87 -15.32
N LYS A 129 -11.97 -5.53 -14.50
CA LYS A 129 -11.67 -5.76 -13.08
C LYS A 129 -10.36 -6.51 -12.87
N GLU A 130 -10.10 -7.51 -13.71
CA GLU A 130 -8.91 -8.36 -13.62
C GLU A 130 -7.64 -7.58 -13.96
N ALA A 131 -7.69 -6.74 -15.00
CA ALA A 131 -6.55 -5.89 -15.38
C ALA A 131 -6.25 -4.87 -14.28
N GLU A 132 -7.29 -4.21 -13.76
CA GLU A 132 -7.15 -3.24 -12.68
C GLU A 132 -6.62 -3.86 -11.38
N MET A 133 -7.01 -5.10 -11.08
CA MET A 133 -6.49 -5.83 -9.92
C MET A 133 -4.98 -6.04 -10.03
N LYS A 134 -4.52 -6.49 -11.20
CA LYS A 134 -3.09 -6.69 -11.44
C LYS A 134 -2.32 -5.37 -11.31
N VAL A 135 -2.82 -4.30 -11.92
CA VAL A 135 -2.17 -2.98 -11.85
C VAL A 135 -2.13 -2.46 -10.41
N ALA A 136 -3.23 -2.59 -9.66
CA ALA A 136 -3.28 -2.15 -8.26
C ALA A 136 -2.29 -2.91 -7.37
N MET A 137 -2.08 -4.20 -7.63
CA MET A 137 -1.05 -4.99 -6.94
C MET A 137 0.36 -4.50 -7.27
N ASP A 138 0.67 -4.35 -8.56
CA ASP A 138 1.96 -3.87 -9.04
C ASP A 138 2.28 -2.47 -8.44
N ASP A 139 1.27 -1.58 -8.37
CA ASP A 139 1.37 -0.26 -7.75
C ASP A 139 1.58 -0.32 -6.22
N MET A 140 0.90 -1.24 -5.52
CA MET A 140 1.07 -1.46 -4.08
C MET A 140 2.51 -1.91 -3.75
N VAL A 141 3.05 -2.85 -4.53
CA VAL A 141 4.43 -3.32 -4.41
C VAL A 141 5.43 -2.20 -4.68
N ALA A 142 5.17 -1.36 -5.69
CA ALA A 142 6.02 -0.21 -5.98
C ALA A 142 6.04 0.80 -4.81
N ILE A 143 4.89 1.09 -4.20
CA ILE A 143 4.78 1.93 -2.99
C ILE A 143 5.59 1.33 -1.83
N ALA A 144 5.44 0.03 -1.59
CA ALA A 144 6.14 -0.69 -0.53
C ALA A 144 7.66 -0.62 -0.71
N ARG A 145 8.16 -0.84 -1.93
CA ARG A 145 9.59 -0.76 -2.27
C ARG A 145 10.16 0.66 -2.10
N ASP A 146 9.42 1.69 -2.53
CA ASP A 146 9.83 3.09 -2.36
C ASP A 146 9.93 3.48 -0.88
N ARG A 147 8.95 3.09 -0.06
CA ARG A 147 8.96 3.32 1.39
C ARG A 147 10.09 2.56 2.08
N LEU A 148 10.32 1.29 1.72
CA LEU A 148 11.44 0.51 2.23
C LEU A 148 12.78 1.20 1.95
N LYS A 149 12.98 1.72 0.72
CA LYS A 149 14.18 2.47 0.35
C LYS A 149 14.37 3.71 1.21
N LYS A 150 13.29 4.48 1.45
CA LYS A 150 13.31 5.69 2.30
C LYS A 150 13.63 5.37 3.75
N LEU A 151 13.02 4.33 4.32
CA LEU A 151 13.27 3.89 5.69
C LEU A 151 14.71 3.40 5.88
N ASN A 152 15.25 2.64 4.91
CA ASN A 152 16.65 2.21 4.93
C ASN A 152 17.64 3.37 4.79
N ALA A 153 17.28 4.43 4.05
CA ALA A 153 18.10 5.63 3.95
C ALA A 153 18.07 6.45 5.24
N ALA A 154 16.89 6.58 5.86
CA ALA A 154 16.72 7.29 7.14
C ALA A 154 17.42 6.59 8.31
N ALA A 155 17.47 5.24 8.31
CA ALA A 155 18.16 4.45 9.34
C ALA A 155 19.70 4.46 9.20
N LYS A 156 20.25 4.97 8.09
CA LYS A 156 21.69 5.10 7.85
C LYS A 156 22.25 6.48 8.23
N LEU A 157 21.40 7.41 8.67
CA LEU A 157 21.76 8.76 9.14
C LEU A 157 21.75 8.81 10.67
#